data_AF-A0AAV6TIQ6-F1
#
_entry.id   AF-A0AAV6TIQ6-F1
#
_cell.length_a   1.000
_cell.length_b   1.000
_cell.length_c   1.000
_cell.angle_alpha   90.00
_cell.angle_beta   90.00
_cell.angle_gamma   90.00
#
_symmetry.space_group_name_H-M   'P 1'
#
loop_
_entity.id
_entity.type
_entity.pdbx_description
1 polymer ?
#
loop_
_entity_poly.entity_id
_entity_poly.type
_entity_poly.pdbx_seq_one_letter_code
_entity_poly.pdbx_strand_id
1 'polypeptide(L)'
;IYEEYQLPYHDMVPPDPTIEEMQRVVCDQKMRPPFSNRWHSVEYLRVMANIMKECWYSKAAARLTAMRIKKSIAHLGAQKDIKIRIDKDP
;
A
#
# COMPACT_ATOMS: atom_id res chain seq x y z
N ILE A 1 21.29 -0.97 -2.79
CA ILE A 1 20.85 0.29 -2.13
C ILE A 1 19.38 0.11 -1.80
N TYR A 2 19.02 0.18 -0.52
CA TYR A 2 17.63 0.08 -0.04
C TYR A 2 17.14 1.49 0.31
N GLU A 3 15.85 1.77 0.14
CA GLU A 3 15.27 3.00 0.72
C GLU A 3 15.16 2.82 2.23
N GLU A 4 15.39 3.91 2.97
CA GLU A 4 15.16 3.93 4.40
C GLU A 4 13.67 3.79 4.70
N TYR A 5 13.36 3.18 5.84
CA TYR A 5 11.99 3.08 6.33
C TYR A 5 11.42 4.48 6.58
N GLN A 6 10.18 4.70 6.15
CA GLN A 6 9.46 5.95 6.32
C GLN A 6 7.98 5.71 6.64
N LEU A 7 7.36 6.66 7.33
CA LEU A 7 5.92 6.67 7.54
C LEU A 7 5.17 7.05 6.25
N PRO A 8 3.91 6.62 6.07
CA PRO A 8 3.07 7.14 5.00
C PRO A 8 2.98 8.67 5.08
N TYR A 9 3.11 9.35 3.94
CA TYR A 9 3.04 10.82 3.83
C TYR A 9 4.20 11.59 4.50
N HIS A 10 5.30 10.94 4.90
CA HIS A 10 6.43 11.58 5.60
C HIS A 10 7.03 12.82 4.88
N ASP A 11 6.87 12.89 3.56
CA ASP A 11 7.35 13.96 2.67
C ASP A 11 6.28 15.03 2.37
N MET A 12 5.05 14.83 2.86
CA MET A 12 3.90 15.69 2.57
C MET A 12 3.33 16.39 3.82
N VAL A 13 3.61 15.86 5.01
CA VAL A 13 3.10 16.38 6.30
C VAL A 13 4.19 16.36 7.36
N PRO A 14 4.10 17.18 8.42
CA PRO A 14 5.02 17.11 9.55
C PRO A 14 4.91 15.75 10.29
N PRO A 15 5.90 15.39 11.14
CA PRO A 15 5.89 14.11 11.86
C PRO A 15 4.68 13.86 12.77
N ASP A 16 4.08 14.92 13.31
CA ASP A 16 2.86 14.87 14.15
C ASP A 16 1.78 15.79 13.54
N PRO A 17 1.09 15.37 12.47
CA PRO A 17 0.23 16.24 11.69
C PRO A 17 -1.15 16.39 12.31
N THR A 18 -1.76 17.57 12.15
CA THR A 18 -3.16 17.77 12.55
C THR A 18 -4.13 17.11 11.57
N ILE A 19 -5.41 16.98 11.96
CA ILE A 19 -6.46 16.46 11.08
C ILE A 19 -6.62 17.32 9.83
N GLU A 20 -6.52 18.65 9.97
CA GLU A 20 -6.66 19.60 8.86
C GLU A 20 -5.51 19.45 7.84
N GLU A 21 -4.29 19.21 8.31
CA GLU A 21 -3.13 18.98 7.45
C GLU A 21 -3.28 17.68 6.66
N MET A 22 -3.67 16.60 7.34
CA MET A 22 -3.95 15.32 6.68
C MET A 22 -5.11 15.42 5.70
N GLN A 23 -6.19 16.14 6.04
CA GLN A 23 -7.33 16.35 5.15
C GLN A 23 -6.92 17.08 3.88
N ARG A 24 -6.11 18.15 4.00
CA ARG A 24 -5.61 18.91 2.85
C ARG A 24 -4.88 18.00 1.86
N VAL A 25 -3.99 17.14 2.34
CA VAL A 25 -3.19 16.24 1.49
C VAL A 25 -4.03 15.10 0.93
N VAL A 26 -4.79 14.39 1.78
CA VAL A 26 -5.44 13.12 1.42
C VAL A 26 -6.79 13.32 0.73
N CYS A 27 -7.57 14.31 1.17
CA CYS A 27 -8.95 14.54 0.71
C CYS A 27 -9.00 15.60 -0.38
N ASP A 28 -8.38 16.77 -0.14
CA ASP A 28 -8.51 17.92 -1.03
C ASP A 28 -7.57 17.77 -2.23
N GLN A 29 -6.28 17.54 -1.97
CA GLN A 29 -5.28 17.31 -3.02
C GLN A 29 -5.28 15.88 -3.57
N LYS A 30 -5.96 14.94 -2.89
CA LYS A 30 -6.08 13.53 -3.28
C LYS A 30 -4.73 12.82 -3.47
N MET A 31 -3.72 13.27 -2.74
CA MET A 31 -2.38 12.68 -2.80
C MET A 31 -2.36 11.32 -2.09
N ARG A 32 -1.47 10.44 -2.56
CA ARG A 32 -1.19 9.12 -1.98
C ARG A 32 0.32 8.91 -1.94
N PRO A 33 0.84 8.04 -1.04
CA PRO A 33 2.26 7.73 -1.02
C PRO A 33 2.76 7.26 -2.39
N PRO A 34 3.87 7.83 -2.91
CA PRO A 34 4.41 7.46 -4.20
C PRO A 34 5.05 6.06 -4.16
N PHE A 35 5.11 5.40 -5.32
CA PHE A 35 5.88 4.17 -5.48
C PHE A 35 7.19 4.47 -6.18
N SER A 36 8.29 3.93 -5.65
CA SER A 36 9.59 4.00 -6.31
C SER A 36 9.52 3.32 -7.68
N ASN A 37 10.07 3.95 -8.73
CA ASN A 37 9.99 3.44 -10.11
C ASN A 37 10.45 1.99 -10.26
N ARG A 38 11.41 1.56 -9.42
CA ARG A 38 11.93 0.19 -9.37
C ARG A 38 10.88 -0.87 -9.03
N TRP A 39 9.77 -0.53 -8.39
CA TRP A 39 8.71 -1.49 -8.08
C TRP A 39 8.10 -2.11 -9.35
N HIS A 40 8.15 -1.40 -10.48
CA HIS A 40 7.70 -1.92 -11.77
C HIS A 40 8.59 -3.03 -12.35
N SER A 41 9.83 -3.15 -11.87
CA SER A 41 10.78 -4.18 -12.32
C SER A 41 10.53 -5.55 -11.68
N VAL A 42 9.80 -5.60 -10.55
CA VAL A 42 9.54 -6.84 -9.81
C VAL A 42 8.04 -7.09 -9.75
N GLU A 43 7.59 -8.20 -10.35
CA GLU A 43 6.17 -8.56 -10.42
C GLU A 43 5.48 -8.52 -9.05
N TYR A 44 6.13 -9.05 -8.01
CA TYR A 44 5.59 -9.04 -6.65
C TYR A 44 5.31 -7.62 -6.15
N LEU A 45 6.27 -6.71 -6.32
CA LEU A 45 6.13 -5.31 -5.90
C LEU A 45 5.08 -4.58 -6.73
N ARG A 46 4.99 -4.88 -8.04
CA ARG A 46 3.92 -4.36 -8.91
C ARG A 46 2.53 -4.79 -8.42
N VAL A 47 2.34 -6.06 -8.07
CA VAL A 47 1.05 -6.55 -7.53
C VAL A 47 0.74 -5.88 -6.20
N MET A 48 1.71 -5.76 -5.29
CA MET A 48 1.53 -5.07 -4.01
C MET A 48 1.16 -3.59 -4.20
N ALA A 49 1.83 -2.88 -5.12
CA ALA A 49 1.48 -1.49 -5.45
C ALA A 49 0.05 -1.36 -5.98
N ASN A 50 -0.40 -2.29 -6.82
CA ASN A 50 -1.77 -2.29 -7.34
C ASN A 50 -2.79 -2.53 -6.22
N ILE A 51 -2.54 -3.49 -5.33
CA ILE A 51 -3.39 -3.71 -4.14
C ILE A 51 -3.50 -2.43 -3.31
N MET A 52 -2.37 -1.77 -3.00
CA MET A 52 -2.36 -0.52 -2.25
C MET A 52 -3.17 0.59 -2.95
N LYS A 53 -2.97 0.79 -4.26
CA LYS A 53 -3.74 1.76 -5.05
C LYS A 53 -5.25 1.50 -4.98
N GLU A 54 -5.68 0.25 -5.14
CA GLU A 54 -7.09 -0.11 -5.07
C GLU A 54 -7.66 0.00 -3.65
N CYS A 55 -6.85 -0.17 -2.61
CA CYS A 55 -7.25 0.08 -1.22
C CYS A 55 -7.42 1.57 -0.91
N TRP A 56 -6.74 2.46 -1.62
CA TRP A 56 -6.68 3.88 -1.32
C TRP A 56 -7.66 4.75 -2.13
N TYR A 57 -8.61 4.14 -2.84
CA TYR A 57 -9.65 4.88 -3.54
C TYR A 57 -10.42 5.81 -2.60
N SER A 58 -10.72 7.03 -3.07
CA SER A 58 -11.53 7.99 -2.31
C SER A 58 -12.94 7.46 -2.04
N LYS A 59 -13.52 6.71 -3.00
CA LYS A 59 -14.81 6.03 -2.82
C LYS A 59 -14.61 4.72 -2.08
N ALA A 60 -15.19 4.61 -0.88
CA ALA A 60 -15.08 3.41 -0.04
C ALA A 60 -15.59 2.13 -0.74
N ALA A 61 -16.70 2.21 -1.47
CA ALA A 61 -17.28 1.07 -2.19
C ALA A 61 -16.41 0.54 -3.33
N ALA A 62 -15.44 1.32 -3.83
CA ALA A 62 -14.49 0.88 -4.85
C ALA A 62 -13.28 0.15 -4.26
N ARG A 63 -13.10 0.18 -2.92
CA ARG A 63 -11.95 -0.42 -2.26
C ARG A 63 -12.06 -1.93 -2.23
N LEU A 64 -10.90 -2.59 -2.23
CA LEU A 64 -10.81 -4.03 -2.05
C LEU A 64 -11.34 -4.47 -0.69
N THR A 65 -12.04 -5.60 -0.67
CA THR A 65 -12.37 -6.29 0.57
C THR A 65 -11.15 -7.05 1.10
N ALA A 66 -11.09 -7.23 2.42
CA ALA A 66 -10.02 -8.01 3.05
C ALA A 66 -9.88 -9.42 2.44
N MET A 67 -11.00 -10.07 2.10
CA MET A 67 -10.98 -11.39 1.45
C MET A 67 -10.34 -11.35 0.06
N ARG A 68 -10.62 -10.30 -0.73
CA ARG A 68 -10.00 -10.14 -2.05
C ARG A 68 -8.49 -9.90 -1.93
N ILE A 69 -8.07 -9.04 -0.99
CA ILE A 69 -6.64 -8.80 -0.71
C ILE A 69 -5.94 -10.11 -0.33
N LYS A 70 -6.50 -10.88 0.61
CA LYS A 70 -5.94 -12.17 1.04
C LYS A 70 -5.78 -13.15 -0.12
N LYS A 71 -6.79 -13.28 -0.99
CA LYS A 71 -6.72 -14.17 -2.17
C LYS A 71 -5.65 -13.72 -3.16
N SER A 72 -5.55 -12.42 -3.43
CA SER A 72 -4.52 -11.87 -4.32
C SER A 72 -3.10 -12.13 -3.80
N ILE A 73 -2.86 -11.92 -2.50
CA ILE A 73 -1.54 -12.19 -1.88
C ILE A 73 -1.23 -13.69 -1.88
N ALA A 74 -2.21 -14.55 -1.54
CA ALA A 74 -2.02 -16.00 -1.55
C ALA A 74 -1.71 -16.54 -2.96
N HIS A 75 -2.38 -16.03 -3.99
CA HIS A 75 -2.10 -16.39 -5.38
C HIS A 75 -0.67 -16.02 -5.78
N LEU A 76 -0.22 -14.84 -5.37
CA LEU A 76 1.13 -14.35 -5.63
C LEU A 76 2.21 -15.21 -4.94
N GLY A 77 1.95 -15.65 -3.70
CA GLY A 77 2.83 -16.56 -2.95
C GLY A 77 2.81 -18.02 -3.43
N ALA A 78 1.83 -18.41 -4.26
CA ALA A 78 1.80 -19.73 -4.89
C ALA A 78 2.58 -19.79 -6.22
N GLN A 79 2.77 -18.65 -6.89
CA GLN A 79 3.51 -18.57 -8.16
C GLN A 79 5.03 -18.56 -8.01
N LYS A 80 5.53 -18.28 -6.81
CA LYS A 80 6.95 -18.32 -6.43
C LYS A 80 6.98 -18.99 -5.07
N ASP A 81 7.90 -19.93 -4.80
CA ASP A 81 8.09 -20.57 -3.48
C ASP A 81 8.52 -19.60 -2.36
N ILE A 82 7.88 -18.44 -2.27
CA ILE A 82 8.04 -17.43 -1.25
C ILE A 82 7.09 -17.85 -0.13
N LYS A 83 7.63 -18.50 0.90
CA LYS A 83 6.93 -18.75 2.16
C LYS A 83 6.63 -17.42 2.85
N ILE A 84 5.56 -16.75 2.45
CA ILE A 84 4.94 -15.71 3.26
C ILE A 84 4.30 -16.43 4.44
N ARG A 85 5.05 -16.55 5.55
CA ARG A 85 4.49 -16.93 6.84
C ARG A 85 3.56 -15.80 7.26
N ILE A 86 2.30 -15.88 6.85
CA ILE A 86 1.23 -15.23 7.58
C ILE A 86 1.06 -16.14 8.80
N ASP A 87 1.77 -15.81 9.87
CA ASP A 87 1.65 -16.51 11.13
C ASP A 87 0.17 -16.58 11.47
N LYS A 88 -0.37 -17.80 11.39
CA LYS A 88 -1.64 -18.15 11.99
C LYS A 88 -1.37 -18.20 13.48
N ASP A 89 -1.38 -17.05 14.13
CA ASP A 89 -1.44 -17.02 15.59
C ASP A 89 -2.91 -17.07 16.05
N PRO A 90 -3.16 -17.66 17.23
CA PRO A 90 -4.29 -18.56 17.51
C PRO A 90 -5.68 -17.93 17.59
#